data_AF-A0A2N2J8E9-F1
#
_entry.id   AF-A0A2N2J8E9-F1
#
_cell.length_a   1.000
_cell.length_b   1.000
_cell.length_c   1.000
_cell.angle_alpha   90.00
_cell.angle_beta   90.00
_cell.angle_gamma   90.00
#
_symmetry.space_group_name_H-M   'P 1'
#
loop_
_entity.id
_entity.type
_entity.pdbx_description
1 polymer ?
#
loop_
_entity_poly.entity_id
_entity_poly.type
_entity_poly.pdbx_seq_one_letter_code
_entity_poly.pdbx_strand_id
1 'polypeptide(L)' 'MATIMPESEQVQKAIKWISISLEDDNQPIKTLLEKAILKFDLSPKDSDFLMNFFANRDK' A
#
# COMPACT_ATOMS: atom_id res chain seq x y z
N MET A 1 1.76 6.73 21.13
CA MET A 1 1.35 6.93 19.73
C MET A 1 1.40 5.56 19.07
N ALA A 2 0.27 4.84 19.05
CA ALA A 2 0.24 3.53 18.42
C ALA A 2 0.34 3.75 16.91
N THR A 3 1.54 3.59 16.36
CA THR A 3 1.67 3.25 14.94
C THR A 3 0.87 1.96 14.79
N ILE A 4 -0.31 2.06 14.17
CA ILE A 4 -1.12 0.89 13.81
C ILE A 4 -0.33 0.23 12.68
N MET A 5 0.73 -0.48 13.06
CA MET A 5 1.51 -1.26 12.13
C MET A 5 0.57 -2.39 11.69
N PRO A 6 0.32 -2.53 10.38
CA PRO A 6 -0.47 -3.66 9.92
C PRO A 6 0.24 -4.93 10.38
N GLU A 7 -0.51 -5.81 11.04
CA GLU A 7 -0.05 -7.12 11.53
C GLU A 7 0.44 -8.00 10.36
N SER A 8 -0.08 -7.72 9.15
CA SER A 8 0.24 -8.38 7.90
C SER A 8 1.58 -7.90 7.33
N GLU A 9 2.60 -8.77 7.35
CA GLU A 9 3.90 -8.54 6.68
C GLU A 9 3.75 -8.19 5.19
N GLN A 10 2.73 -8.74 4.52
CA GLN A 10 2.46 -8.49 3.11
C GLN A 10 2.08 -7.03 2.86
N VAL A 11 1.27 -6.43 3.74
CA VAL A 11 0.87 -5.02 3.66
C VAL A 11 2.09 -4.12 3.86
N GLN A 12 2.96 -4.44 4.82
CA GLN A 12 4.19 -3.65 5.04
C GLN A 12 5.11 -3.68 3.80
N LYS A 13 5.28 -4.86 3.19
CA LYS A 13 6.06 -5.00 1.96
C LYS A 13 5.41 -4.25 0.79
N ALA A 14 4.09 -4.30 0.66
CA ALA A 14 3.33 -3.54 -0.33
C ALA A 14 3.50 -2.03 -0.16
N ILE A 15 3.35 -1.51 1.05
CA ILE A 15 3.53 -0.07 1.34
C ILE A 15 4.93 0.37 0.94
N LYS A 16 5.96 -0.37 1.36
CA LYS A 16 7.35 -0.03 1.05
C LYS A 16 7.62 -0.04 -0.45
N TRP A 17 7.09 -1.02 -1.17
CA TRP A 17 7.23 -1.11 -2.62
C TRP A 17 6.52 0.03 -3.36
N ILE A 18 5.31 0.39 -2.91
CA ILE A 18 4.56 1.53 -3.45
C ILE A 18 5.32 2.83 -3.23
N SER A 19 5.83 3.09 -2.01
CA SER A 19 6.61 4.31 -1.72
C SER A 19 7.81 4.44 -2.66
N ILE A 20 8.60 3.38 -2.84
CA ILE A 20 9.75 3.38 -3.75
C ILE A 20 9.30 3.64 -5.20
N SER A 21 8.21 3.01 -5.63
CA SER A 21 7.70 3.17 -7.00
C SER A 21 7.08 4.56 -7.22
N LEU A 22 6.59 5.20 -6.17
CA LEU A 22 6.07 6.56 -6.20
C LEU A 22 7.21 7.57 -6.41
N GLU A 23 8.35 7.33 -5.74
CA GLU A 23 9.56 8.16 -5.87
C GLU A 23 10.20 8.04 -7.26
N ASP A 24 10.16 6.85 -7.87
CA ASP A 24 10.84 6.57 -9.15
C ASP A 24 9.99 6.95 -10.38
N ASP A 25 8.71 6.57 -10.40
CA ASP A 25 7.90 6.55 -11.64
C ASP A 25 6.81 7.64 -11.69
N ASN A 26 6.65 8.44 -10.63
CA ASN A 26 5.58 9.44 -10.46
C ASN A 26 4.19 8.92 -10.91
N GLN A 27 3.96 7.61 -10.75
CA GLN A 27 2.74 6.93 -11.18
C GLN A 27 1.60 7.19 -10.19
N PRO A 28 0.34 7.13 -10.65
CA PRO A 28 -0.80 7.22 -9.77
C PRO A 28 -0.80 6.07 -8.75
N ILE A 29 -0.98 6.43 -7.48
CA ILE A 29 -1.03 5.50 -6.34
C ILE A 29 -1.97 4.32 -6.62
N LYS A 30 -3.13 4.56 -7.26
CA LYS A 30 -4.08 3.49 -7.62
C LYS A 30 -3.42 2.37 -8.43
N THR A 31 -2.63 2.70 -9.44
CA THR A 31 -1.95 1.71 -10.29
C THR A 31 -0.88 0.95 -9.52
N LEU A 32 -0.15 1.64 -8.64
CA LEU A 32 0.83 0.99 -7.76
C LEU A 32 0.14 0.08 -6.75
N LEU A 33 -1.03 0.46 -6.25
CA LEU A 33 -1.83 -0.34 -5.33
C LEU A 33 -2.30 -1.64 -5.99
N GLU A 34 -2.88 -1.56 -7.18
CA GLU A 34 -3.32 -2.75 -7.94
C GLU A 34 -2.14 -3.70 -8.22
N LYS A 35 -1.00 -3.15 -8.66
CA LYS A 35 0.24 -3.92 -8.84
C LYS A 35 0.69 -4.58 -7.54
N ALA A 36 0.63 -3.86 -6.41
CA ALA A 36 1.04 -4.38 -5.11
C ALA A 36 0.09 -5.47 -4.60
N ILE A 37 -1.22 -5.31 -4.77
CA ILE A 37 -2.25 -6.30 -4.39
C ILE A 37 -2.00 -7.62 -5.11
N LEU A 38 -1.75 -7.57 -6.43
CA LEU A 38 -1.41 -8.74 -7.24
C LEU A 38 -0.03 -9.32 -6.90
N LYS A 39 0.97 -8.47 -6.60
CA LYS A 39 2.35 -8.89 -6.35
C LYS A 39 2.54 -9.51 -4.97
N PHE A 40 1.84 -9.01 -3.96
CA PHE A 40 1.93 -9.45 -2.58
C PHE A 40 0.75 -10.31 -2.14
N ASP A 41 -0.07 -10.79 -3.09
CA ASP A 41 -1.24 -11.64 -2.85
C ASP A 41 -2.07 -11.13 -1.66
N LEU A 42 -2.39 -9.83 -1.69
CA LEU A 42 -3.10 -9.18 -0.60
C LEU A 42 -4.55 -9.66 -0.57
N SER A 43 -5.00 -10.11 0.60
CA SER A 43 -6.40 -10.42 0.79
C SER A 43 -7.26 -9.16 0.61
N PRO A 44 -8.56 -9.30 0.28
CA PRO A 44 -9.45 -8.15 0.12
C PRO A 44 -9.47 -7.23 1.35
N LYS A 45 -9.30 -7.80 2.55
CA LYS A 45 -9.15 -7.05 3.81
C LYS A 45 -7.87 -6.20 3.85
N ASP A 46 -6.74 -6.77 3.43
CA ASP A 46 -5.45 -6.09 3.40
C ASP A 46 -5.41 -5.02 2.30
N SER A 47 -6.01 -5.30 1.15
CA SER A 47 -6.13 -4.37 0.02
C SER A 47 -6.94 -3.13 0.39
N ASP A 48 -8.05 -3.31 1.10
CA ASP A 48 -8.90 -2.21 1.57
C ASP A 48 -8.15 -1.33 2.58
N PHE A 49 -7.42 -1.95 3.53
CA PHE A 49 -6.56 -1.23 4.45
C PHE A 49 -5.46 -0.43 3.73
N LEU A 50 -4.80 -1.05 2.75
CA LEU A 50 -3.75 -0.43 1.95
C LEU A 50 -4.31 0.78 1.17
N MET A 51 -5.46 0.60 0.51
CA MET A 51 -6.16 1.67 -0.21
C MET A 51 -6.49 2.83 0.73
N ASN A 52 -7.07 2.55 1.90
CA ASN A 52 -7.43 3.56 2.87
C ASN A 52 -6.20 4.27 3.46
N PHE A 53 -5.11 3.55 3.70
CA PHE A 53 -3.86 4.10 4.21
C PHE A 53 -3.26 5.15 3.27
N PHE A 54 -3.22 4.84 1.97
CA PHE A 54 -2.71 5.79 0.98
C PHE A 54 -3.73 6.89 0.63
N ALA A 55 -5.03 6.58 0.61
CA ALA A 55 -6.08 7.57 0.34
C ALA A 55 -6.21 8.64 1.44
N ASN A 56 -5.93 8.29 2.71
CA ASN A 56 -5.96 9.25 3.82
C ASN A 56 -4.66 10.07 3.96
N ARG A 57 -3.63 9.81 3.14
CA ARG A 57 -2.36 10.54 3.18
C ARG A 57 -2.37 11.83 2.34
N ASP A 58 -3.40 12.03 1.52
CA ASP A 58 -3.57 13.17 0.61
C ASP A 58 -4.42 14.31 1.24
N LYS A 59 -4.34 14.53 2.56
CA LYS A 59 -5.06 15.62 3.23
C LYS A 59 -4.19 16.43 4.18
#